data_AF-A0A853CY95-F1
#
_entry.id   AF-A0A853CY95-F1
#
_cell.length_a   1.000
_cell.length_b   1.000
_cell.length_c   1.000
_cell.angle_alpha   90.00
_cell.angle_beta   90.00
_cell.angle_gamma   90.00
#
_symmetry.space_group_name_H-M   'P 1'
#
loop_
_entity.id
_entity.type
_entity.pdbx_description
1 polymer ?
#
loop_
_entity_poly.entity_id
_entity_poly.type
_entity_poly.pdbx_seq_one_letter_code
_entity_poly.pdbx_strand_id
1 'polypeptide(L)' 'MRTLEICERCDGTGADPRQHSEEIILCVECGGDGCHVTYYAELQQTA' A
#
# COMPACT_ATOMS: atom_id res chain seq x y z
N MET A 1 -12.68 10.73 -6.83
CA MET A 1 -12.04 10.88 -5.49
C MET A 1 -11.05 9.74 -5.25
N ARG A 2 -9.88 9.97 -4.64
CA ARG A 2 -8.92 8.90 -4.27
C ARG A 2 -8.91 8.70 -2.76
N THR A 3 -8.93 7.46 -2.27
CA THR A 3 -8.60 7.15 -0.87
C THR A 3 -7.21 6.54 -0.81
N LEU A 4 -6.44 6.97 0.18
CA LEU A 4 -5.13 6.42 0.52
C LEU A 4 -5.26 5.84 1.92
N GLU A 5 -4.97 4.55 2.03
CA GLU A 5 -5.00 3.81 3.28
C GLU A 5 -3.60 3.29 3.56
N ILE A 6 -3.09 3.55 4.77
CA ILE A 6 -1.77 3.07 5.16
C ILE A 6 -1.83 1.55 5.32
N CYS A 7 -0.82 0.84 4.80
CA CYS A 7 -0.74 -0.62 4.96
C CYS A 7 -0.46 -0.94 6.43
N GLU A 8 -1.46 -1.52 7.11
CA GLU A 8 -1.41 -1.77 8.55
C GLU A 8 -0.30 -2.75 8.95
N ARG A 9 0.03 -3.74 8.10
CA ARG A 9 1.10 -4.70 8.39
C ARG A 9 2.45 -4.04 8.57
N CYS A 10 2.79 -3.10 7.68
CA CYS A 10 4.11 -2.45 7.68
C CYS A 10 4.10 -1.03 8.26
N ASP A 11 2.94 -0.57 8.77
CA ASP A 11 2.72 0.78 9.31
C ASP A 11 3.28 1.89 8.41
N GLY A 12 3.05 1.77 7.10
CA GLY A 12 3.48 2.76 6.11
C GLY A 12 4.93 2.67 5.63
N THR A 13 5.74 1.78 6.21
CA THR A 13 7.18 1.72 5.88
C THR A 13 7.48 1.07 4.52
N GLY A 14 6.59 0.20 4.03
CA GLY A 14 6.83 -0.61 2.84
C GLY A 14 7.80 -1.77 3.05
N ALA A 15 8.39 -1.91 4.24
CA ALA A 15 9.33 -2.98 4.56
C ALA A 15 8.64 -4.12 5.31
N ASP A 16 9.13 -5.36 5.19
CA ASP A 16 8.62 -6.47 6.00
C ASP A 16 8.93 -6.23 7.48
N PRO A 17 7.92 -6.10 8.36
CA PRO A 17 8.12 -5.82 9.78
C PRO A 17 8.76 -6.99 10.55
N ARG A 18 8.81 -8.18 9.95
CA ARG A 18 9.39 -9.41 10.54
C ARG A 18 10.75 -9.75 9.93
N GLN A 19 11.36 -8.85 9.16
CA GLN A 19 12.72 -9.07 8.71
C GLN A 19 13.72 -8.82 9.84
N HIS A 20 14.84 -9.54 9.79
CA HIS A 20 15.92 -9.42 10.78
C HIS A 20 17.30 -9.33 10.10
N SER A 21 17.32 -9.18 8.77
CA SER A 21 18.51 -9.01 7.95
C SER A 21 18.84 -7.54 7.72
N GLU A 22 20.08 -7.24 7.34
CA GLU A 22 20.48 -5.91 6.86
C GLU A 22 19.90 -5.61 5.46
N GLU A 23 19.62 -6.64 4.66
CA GLU A 23 18.94 -6.50 3.38
C GLU A 23 17.44 -6.24 3.61
N ILE A 24 16.93 -5.17 2.98
CA ILE A 24 15.53 -4.74 3.11
C ILE A 24 14.63 -5.63 2.26
N ILE A 25 13.83 -6.44 2.92
CA ILE A 25 12.75 -7.22 2.32
C ILE A 25 11.50 -6.35 2.25
N LEU A 26 10.84 -6.34 1.09
CA LEU A 26 9.61 -5.58 0.86
C LEU A 26 8.42 -6.21 1.60
N CYS A 27 7.50 -5.38 2.08
CA CYS A 27 6.26 -5.84 2.67
C CYS A 27 5.42 -6.57 1.62
N VAL A 28 5.11 -7.84 1.86
CA VAL A 28 4.38 -8.69 0.89
C VAL A 28 2.93 -8.26 0.66
N GLU A 29 2.35 -7.48 1.59
CA GLU A 29 0.94 -7.09 1.53
C GLU A 29 0.72 -5.88 0.63
N CYS A 30 1.58 -4.85 0.75
CA CYS A 30 1.55 -3.66 -0.09
C CYS A 30 2.62 -3.67 -1.19
N GLY A 31 3.37 -4.76 -1.35
CA GLY A 31 4.41 -4.89 -2.37
C GLY A 31 5.58 -3.90 -2.25
N GLY A 32 5.73 -3.22 -1.10
CA GLY A 32 6.71 -2.16 -0.92
C GLY A 32 6.14 -0.74 -0.88
N ASP A 33 4.87 -0.55 -1.23
CA ASP A 33 4.30 0.80 -1.41
C ASP A 33 3.97 1.51 -0.08
N GLY A 34 3.86 0.78 1.01
CA GLY A 34 3.47 1.31 2.32
C GLY A 34 2.00 1.75 2.43
N CYS A 35 1.26 1.80 1.32
CA CYS A 35 -0.14 2.20 1.29
C CYS A 35 -0.92 1.47 0.19
N HIS A 36 -2.25 1.47 0.32
CA HIS A 36 -3.19 1.01 -0.68
C HIS A 36 -3.94 2.23 -1.23
N VAL A 37 -3.88 2.42 -2.55
CA VAL A 37 -4.58 3.51 -3.22
C VAL A 37 -5.81 2.95 -3.91
N THR A 38 -6.99 3.37 -3.46
CA THR A 38 -8.25 3.02 -4.14
C THR A 38 -8.72 4.19 -4.98
N TYR A 39 -8.85 3.93 -6.28
CA TYR A 39 -9.47 4.86 -7.21
C TYR A 39 -10.96 4.59 -7.25
N TYR A 40 -11.76 5.51 -6.72
CA TYR A 40 -13.16 5.56 -7.12
C TYR A 40 -13.16 6.18 -8.51
N ALA A 41 -13.24 5.34 -9.54
CA ALA A 41 -13.74 5.79 -10.82
C ALA A 41 -15.12 6.39 -10.50
N GLU A 42 -15.24 7.71 -10.57
CA GLU A 42 -16.56 8.30 -10.78
C GLU A 42 -17.08 7.55 -11.99
N LEU A 43 -18.12 6.73 -11.76
CA LEU A 43 -18.84 6.03 -12.81
C LEU A 43 -18.89 7.00 -13.98
N GLN A 44 -18.26 6.62 -15.08
CA GLN A 44 -18.44 7.28 -16.36
C GLN A 44 -19.94 7.21 -16.67
N GLN A 45 -20.73 8.10 -16.08
CA GLN A 45 -21.97 8.57 -16.64
C GLN A 45 -21.53 9.50 -17.77
N THR A 46 -21.05 8.86 -18.85
CA THR A 46 -21.14 9.44 -20.17
C THR A 46 -22.63 9.66 -20.41
N ALA A 47 -23.07 10.90 -20.25
CA ALA A 47 -24.29 11.43 -20.85
C ALA A 47 -24.09 11.58 -22.37
#